data_AF-A0A959IEM3-F1
#
_entry.id   AF-A0A959IEM3-F1
#
_cell.length_a   1.000
_cell.length_b   1.000
_cell.length_c   1.000
_cell.angle_alpha   90.00
_cell.angle_beta   90.00
_cell.angle_gamma   90.00
#
_symmetry.space_group_name_H-M   'P 1'
#
loop_
_entity.id
_entity.type
_entity.pdbx_description
1 polymer ?
#
loop_
_entity_poly.entity_id
_entity_poly.type
_entity_poly.pdbx_seq_one_letter_code
_entity_poly.pdbx_strand_id
1 'polypeptide(L)'
;MVFKGLILLGVVTIVEVAIALVGNGHLIEGFRVAKYIMYPLMICLSLYKAYFIVYEFMHMRYEVKGLAMSVLLPTVLLVWAMIAFFQEGSSWGARRAQIKEKNAEKVEMSAQPEGMLLDAQTKELQ
;
A
#
# COMPACT_ATOMS: atom_id res chain seq x y z
N MET A 1 -32.74 13.42 -8.03
CA MET A 1 -31.80 14.22 -7.21
C MET A 1 -30.34 13.75 -7.35
N VAL A 2 -30.06 12.45 -7.45
CA VAL A 2 -28.70 11.88 -7.60
C VAL A 2 -27.85 12.34 -8.80
N PHE A 3 -28.45 12.71 -9.94
CA PHE A 3 -27.69 13.18 -11.11
C PHE A 3 -26.92 14.48 -10.84
N LYS A 4 -27.40 15.32 -9.91
CA LYS A 4 -26.67 16.54 -9.50
C LYS A 4 -25.38 16.20 -8.77
N GLY A 5 -25.44 15.22 -7.87
CA GLY A 5 -24.28 14.70 -7.15
C GLY A 5 -23.25 14.04 -8.06
N LEU A 6 -23.72 13.19 -8.98
CA LEU A 6 -22.88 12.55 -9.99
C LEU A 6 -22.17 13.59 -10.87
N ILE A 7 -22.88 14.62 -11.32
CA ILE A 7 -22.30 15.70 -12.14
C ILE A 7 -21.30 16.51 -11.32
N LEU A 8 -21.63 16.88 -10.08
CA LEU A 8 -20.70 17.64 -9.22
C LEU A 8 -19.41 16.87 -8.97
N LEU A 9 -19.53 15.60 -8.62
CA LEU A 9 -18.38 14.71 -8.40
C LEU A 9 -17.57 14.51 -9.69
N GLY A 10 -18.26 14.29 -10.82
CA GLY A 10 -17.62 14.18 -12.13
C GLY A 10 -16.80 15.42 -12.47
N VAL A 11 -17.36 16.61 -12.24
CA VAL A 11 -16.63 17.88 -12.40
C VAL A 11 -15.43 17.95 -11.46
N VAL A 12 -15.58 17.58 -10.18
CA VAL A 12 -14.47 17.52 -9.22
C VAL A 12 -13.35 16.60 -9.70
N THR A 13 -13.68 15.43 -10.26
CA THR A 13 -12.67 14.48 -10.76
C THR A 13 -11.96 14.97 -12.03
N ILE A 14 -12.69 15.61 -12.95
CA ILE A 14 -12.08 16.21 -14.15
C ILE A 14 -11.14 17.34 -13.75
N VAL A 15 -11.55 18.20 -12.81
CA VAL A 15 -10.71 19.29 -12.29
C VAL A 15 -9.46 18.74 -11.61
N GLU A 16 -9.60 17.71 -10.77
CA GLU A 16 -8.46 17.05 -10.10
C GLU A 16 -7.45 16.49 -11.11
N VAL A 17 -7.93 15.79 -12.15
CA VAL A 17 -7.07 15.24 -13.21
C VAL A 17 -6.40 16.35 -14.03
N ALA A 18 -7.12 17.43 -14.34
CA ALA A 18 -6.55 18.59 -15.03
C ALA A 18 -5.43 19.24 -14.22
N ILE A 19 -5.63 19.43 -12.91
CA ILE A 19 -4.61 19.94 -11.98
C ILE A 19 -3.41 18.98 -11.92
N ALA A 20 -3.64 17.66 -11.88
CA ALA A 20 -2.57 16.67 -11.87
C ALA A 20 -1.73 16.69 -13.15
N LEU A 21 -2.36 16.91 -14.31
CA LEU A 21 -1.71 16.93 -15.61
C LEU A 21 -0.88 18.22 -15.80
N VAL A 22 -1.43 19.37 -15.40
CA VAL A 22 -0.74 20.66 -15.42
C VAL A 22 0.39 20.68 -14.39
N GLY A 23 0.15 20.20 -13.17
CA GLY A 23 1.15 20.17 -12.08
C GLY A 23 2.34 19.25 -12.36
N ASN A 24 2.16 18.16 -13.11
CA ASN A 24 3.25 17.31 -13.58
C ASN A 24 4.05 17.90 -14.76
N GLY A 25 3.64 19.06 -15.29
CA GLY A 25 4.35 19.74 -16.37
C GLY A 25 4.13 19.15 -17.76
N HIS A 26 3.05 18.37 -17.98
CA HIS A 26 2.77 17.76 -19.29
C HIS A 26 2.21 18.77 -20.31
N LEU A 27 1.70 19.93 -19.85
CA LEU A 27 1.11 20.98 -20.70
C LEU A 27 2.01 22.22 -20.87
N ILE A 28 2.96 22.46 -19.96
CA ILE A 28 3.85 23.64 -19.98
C ILE A 28 5.23 23.19 -19.51
N GLU A 29 6.19 23.09 -20.44
CA GLU A 29 7.60 22.86 -20.11
C GLU A 29 8.11 24.03 -19.25
N GLY A 30 8.28 23.80 -17.94
CA GLY A 30 8.89 24.77 -17.02
C GLY A 30 8.08 25.10 -15.77
N PHE A 31 6.76 24.84 -15.74
CA PHE A 31 5.94 25.06 -14.53
C PHE A 31 5.87 23.79 -13.69
N ARG A 32 6.94 23.47 -12.97
CA ARG A 32 6.95 22.39 -11.97
C ARG A 32 6.47 22.95 -10.64
N VAL A 33 5.19 22.76 -10.34
CA VAL A 33 4.70 22.96 -8.96
C VAL A 33 5.54 22.08 -8.04
N ALA A 34 6.01 22.63 -6.92
CA ALA A 34 6.84 21.87 -5.99
C ALA A 34 6.14 20.55 -5.64
N LYS A 35 6.80 19.42 -5.93
CA LYS A 35 6.22 18.07 -5.72
C LYS A 35 5.69 17.88 -4.30
N TYR A 36 6.36 18.51 -3.33
CA TYR A 36 5.98 18.55 -1.93
C TYR A 36 4.64 19.26 -1.64
N ILE A 37 4.19 20.16 -2.50
CA ILE A 37 2.88 20.83 -2.39
C ILE A 37 1.84 20.07 -3.21
N MET A 38 2.20 19.58 -4.39
CA MET A 38 1.29 18.88 -5.28
C MET A 38 0.78 17.57 -4.68
N TYR A 39 1.65 16.75 -4.07
CA TYR A 39 1.25 15.47 -3.50
C TYR A 39 0.23 15.58 -2.36
N PRO A 40 0.43 16.40 -1.30
CA PRO A 40 -0.58 16.54 -0.26
C PRO A 40 -1.88 17.16 -0.80
N LEU A 41 -1.80 18.11 -1.73
CA LEU A 41 -2.99 18.68 -2.39
C LEU A 41 -3.82 17.58 -3.07
N MET A 42 -3.17 16.73 -3.86
CA MET A 42 -3.83 15.64 -4.58
C MET A 42 -4.42 14.59 -3.62
N ILE A 43 -3.71 14.26 -2.54
CA ILE A 43 -4.22 13.35 -1.50
C ILE A 43 -5.47 13.95 -0.85
N CYS A 44 -5.44 15.24 -0.48
CA CYS A 44 -6.58 15.92 0.14
C CYS A 44 -7.81 15.99 -0.80
N LEU A 45 -7.62 16.33 -2.08
CA LEU A 45 -8.69 16.31 -3.09
C LEU A 45 -9.28 14.90 -3.24
N SER A 46 -8.43 13.88 -3.25
CA SER A 46 -8.86 12.48 -3.30
C SER A 46 -9.64 12.03 -2.06
N LEU A 47 -9.28 12.50 -0.86
CA LEU A 47 -10.05 12.25 0.36
C LEU A 47 -11.39 13.01 0.36
N TYR A 48 -11.39 14.26 -0.10
CA TYR A 48 -12.60 15.09 -0.19
C TYR A 48 -13.64 14.45 -1.11
N LYS A 49 -13.23 14.00 -2.31
CA LYS A 49 -14.15 13.29 -3.20
C LYS A 49 -14.67 12.00 -2.57
N ALA A 50 -13.83 11.24 -1.85
CA ALA A 50 -14.26 9.98 -1.23
C ALA A 50 -15.33 10.23 -0.15
N TYR A 51 -15.14 11.26 0.68
CA TYR A 51 -16.16 11.72 1.62
C TYR A 51 -17.45 12.14 0.89
N PHE A 52 -17.31 12.91 -0.18
CA PHE A 52 -18.44 13.38 -0.98
C PHE A 52 -19.23 12.20 -1.59
N ILE A 53 -18.55 11.17 -2.10
CA ILE A 53 -19.17 9.93 -2.60
C ILE A 53 -20.03 9.28 -1.52
N VAL A 54 -19.45 9.06 -0.33
CA VAL A 54 -20.17 8.38 0.77
C VAL A 54 -21.41 9.17 1.19
N TYR A 55 -21.35 10.49 1.17
CA TYR A 55 -22.45 11.34 1.60
C TYR A 55 -23.54 11.51 0.52
N GLU A 56 -23.14 11.74 -0.73
CA GLU A 56 -24.03 12.10 -1.83
C GLU A 56 -24.66 10.87 -2.51
N PHE A 57 -23.92 9.77 -2.70
CA PHE A 57 -24.50 8.55 -3.28
C PHE A 57 -25.42 7.83 -2.33
N MET A 58 -25.29 8.08 -1.03
CA MET A 58 -26.12 7.40 -0.07
C MET A 58 -27.33 8.20 0.38
N HIS A 59 -27.40 9.53 0.23
CA HIS A 59 -28.57 10.31 0.69
C HIS A 59 -28.98 10.00 2.16
N MET A 60 -28.03 9.53 2.98
CA MET A 60 -28.32 8.85 4.24
C MET A 60 -28.32 9.75 5.46
N ARG A 61 -28.17 11.07 5.29
CA ARG A 61 -28.27 11.96 6.44
C ARG A 61 -29.69 11.93 7.05
N TYR A 62 -30.71 11.58 6.28
CA TYR A 62 -32.11 11.58 6.74
C TYR A 62 -32.85 10.24 6.56
N GLU A 63 -32.22 9.22 5.98
CA GLU A 63 -32.81 7.88 5.80
C GLU A 63 -32.06 6.81 6.61
N VAL A 64 -32.73 5.66 6.80
CA VAL A 64 -32.44 4.62 7.81
C VAL A 64 -30.95 4.36 8.08
N LYS A 65 -30.52 4.59 9.33
CA LYS A 65 -29.15 4.37 9.83
C LYS A 65 -28.58 2.97 9.54
N GLY A 66 -29.44 1.97 9.32
CA GLY A 66 -29.05 0.62 8.95
C GLY A 66 -28.41 0.53 7.56
N LEU A 67 -28.87 1.33 6.58
CA LEU A 67 -28.23 1.42 5.28
C LEU A 67 -26.84 2.08 5.40
N ALA A 68 -26.66 2.95 6.40
CA ALA A 68 -25.37 3.62 6.60
C ALA A 68 -24.30 2.71 7.12
N MET A 69 -24.69 1.86 8.06
CA MET A 69 -23.81 0.84 8.58
C MET A 69 -23.36 -0.16 7.51
N SER A 70 -24.17 -0.45 6.49
CA SER A 70 -23.79 -1.43 5.45
C SER A 70 -22.68 -0.95 4.52
N VAL A 71 -22.45 0.36 4.38
CA VAL A 71 -21.34 0.92 3.61
C VAL A 71 -20.18 1.40 4.49
N LEU A 72 -20.47 1.90 5.70
CA LEU A 72 -19.41 2.22 6.68
C LEU A 72 -18.67 0.97 7.17
N LEU A 73 -19.36 -0.15 7.41
CA LEU A 73 -18.72 -1.38 7.89
C LEU A 73 -17.63 -1.89 6.92
N PRO A 74 -17.88 -2.11 5.61
CA PRO A 74 -16.85 -2.59 4.70
C PRO A 74 -15.72 -1.57 4.50
N THR A 75 -16.01 -0.27 4.50
CA THR A 75 -14.96 0.77 4.35
C THR A 75 -14.03 0.82 5.57
N VAL A 76 -14.57 0.73 6.79
CA VAL A 76 -13.78 0.67 8.03
C VAL A 76 -12.97 -0.64 8.11
N LEU A 77 -13.58 -1.77 7.74
CA LEU A 77 -12.91 -3.07 7.73
C LEU A 77 -11.76 -3.08 6.71
N LEU A 78 -11.92 -2.41 5.57
CA LEU A 78 -10.84 -2.23 4.59
C LEU A 78 -9.64 -1.46 5.17
N VAL A 79 -9.88 -0.33 5.86
CA VAL A 79 -8.81 0.45 6.48
C VAL A 79 -8.11 -0.35 7.57
N TRP A 80 -8.87 -1.06 8.41
CA TRP A 80 -8.31 -1.92 9.45
C TRP A 80 -7.49 -3.07 8.85
N ALA A 81 -8.00 -3.73 7.81
CA ALA A 81 -7.32 -4.81 7.10
C ALA A 81 -6.04 -4.34 6.41
N MET A 82 -6.03 -3.12 5.83
CA MET A 82 -4.83 -2.53 5.24
C MET A 82 -3.70 -2.42 6.27
N ILE A 83 -4.01 -1.95 7.48
CA ILE A 83 -3.03 -1.85 8.57
C ILE A 83 -2.55 -3.25 8.99
N ALA A 84 -3.48 -4.20 9.18
CA ALA A 84 -3.14 -5.57 9.57
C ALA A 84 -2.24 -6.28 8.54
N PHE A 85 -2.55 -6.14 7.24
CA PHE A 85 -1.73 -6.72 6.18
C PHE A 85 -0.35 -6.07 6.06
N PHE A 86 -0.21 -4.78 6.39
CA PHE A 86 1.10 -4.13 6.37
C PHE A 86 1.98 -4.66 7.51
N GLN A 87 1.40 -4.89 8.69
CA GLN A 87 2.10 -5.51 9.83
C GLN A 87 2.50 -6.95 9.52
N GLU A 88 1.57 -7.75 9.02
CA GLU A 88 1.84 -9.16 8.67
C GLU A 88 2.87 -9.26 7.54
N GLY A 89 2.75 -8.40 6.51
CA GLY A 89 3.70 -8.34 5.39
C GLY A 89 5.11 -7.96 5.83
N SER A 90 5.24 -7.00 6.76
CA SER A 90 6.52 -6.62 7.39
C SER A 90 7.15 -7.79 8.14
N SER A 91 6.35 -8.47 8.97
CA SER A 91 6.78 -9.65 9.75
C SER A 91 7.27 -10.78 8.84
N TRP A 92 6.52 -11.07 7.78
CA TRP A 92 6.88 -12.11 6.81
C TRP A 92 8.21 -11.83 6.10
N GLY A 93 8.44 -10.57 5.69
CA GLY A 93 9.69 -10.14 5.07
C GLY A 93 10.90 -10.36 5.99
N ALA A 94 10.79 -9.97 7.25
CA ALA A 94 11.85 -10.15 8.25
C ALA A 94 12.19 -11.63 8.47
N ARG A 95 11.18 -12.49 8.57
CA ARG A 95 11.38 -13.94 8.76
C ARG A 95 12.07 -14.60 7.57
N ARG A 96 11.77 -14.18 6.33
CA ARG A 96 12.44 -14.71 5.14
C ARG A 96 13.91 -14.31 5.06
N ALA A 97 14.26 -13.09 5.50
CA ALA A 97 15.65 -12.66 5.57
C ALA A 97 16.47 -13.53 6.54
N GLN A 98 15.92 -13.79 7.74
CA GLN A 98 16.55 -14.64 8.75
C GLN A 98 16.78 -16.08 8.28
N ILE A 99 15.83 -16.66 7.52
CA ILE A 99 15.98 -18.02 6.97
C ILE A 99 17.11 -18.05 5.93
N LYS A 100 17.24 -17.02 5.10
CA LYS A 100 18.29 -16.95 4.08
C LYS A 100 19.69 -16.87 4.71
N GLU A 101 19.82 -16.10 5.79
CA GLU A 101 21.05 -15.98 6.58
C GLU A 101 21.44 -17.31 7.24
N LYS A 102 20.51 -17.95 7.97
CA LYS A 102 20.74 -19.26 8.61
C LYS A 102 21.09 -20.37 7.62
N ASN A 103 20.50 -20.35 6.42
CA ASN A 103 20.82 -21.32 5.38
C ASN A 103 22.21 -21.05 4.75
N ALA A 104 22.62 -19.79 4.62
CA ALA A 104 23.95 -19.44 4.12
C ALA A 104 25.06 -19.85 5.11
N GLU A 105 24.87 -19.56 6.39
CA GLU A 105 25.80 -19.95 7.47
C GLU A 105 25.96 -21.48 7.55
N LYS A 106 24.85 -22.22 7.40
CA LYS A 106 24.90 -23.69 7.38
C LYS A 106 25.65 -24.27 6.17
N VAL A 107 25.61 -23.60 5.01
CA VAL A 107 26.37 -24.02 3.82
C VAL A 107 27.88 -23.80 4.02
N GLU A 108 28.29 -22.67 4.61
CA GLU A 108 29.71 -22.41 4.94
C GLU A 108 30.23 -23.38 6.01
N MET A 109 29.43 -23.68 7.05
CA MET A 109 29.82 -24.64 8.08
C MET A 109 29.90 -26.08 7.56
N SER A 110 29.13 -26.43 6.52
CA SER A 110 29.23 -27.72 5.81
C SER A 110 30.36 -27.77 4.77
N ALA A 111 30.93 -26.62 4.40
CA ALA A 111 32.07 -26.51 3.48
C ALA A 111 33.42 -26.66 4.21
N GLN A 112 33.44 -26.59 5.55
CA GLN A 112 34.56 -27.11 6.33
C GLN A 112 34.47 -28.64 6.24
N PRO A 113 35.45 -29.34 5.63
CA PRO A 113 35.23 -30.72 5.27
C PRO A 113 35.32 -31.57 6.53
N GLU A 114 34.16 -32.01 7.02
CA GLU A 114 34.06 -33.15 7.94
C GLU A 114 34.77 -34.38 7.32
N GLY A 115 34.81 -34.45 5.99
CA GLY A 115 35.61 -35.42 5.22
C GLY A 115 37.13 -35.29 5.37
N MET A 116 37.68 -34.12 5.73
CA MET A 116 39.12 -33.96 5.96
C MET A 116 39.52 -34.59 7.31
N LEU A 117 38.61 -34.56 8.30
CA LEU A 117 38.87 -35.20 9.60
C LEU A 117 38.68 -36.72 9.53
N LEU A 118 37.73 -37.20 8.72
CA LEU A 118 37.55 -38.64 8.49
C LEU A 118 38.69 -39.25 7.66
N ASP A 119 39.21 -38.54 6.65
CA ASP A 119 40.36 -39.01 5.86
C ASP A 119 41.66 -38.99 6.67
N ALA A 120 41.86 -37.98 7.52
CA ALA A 120 42.99 -37.91 8.45
C ALA A 120 42.95 -39.03 9.51
N GLN A 121 41.78 -39.32 10.08
CA GLN A 121 41.63 -40.44 11.03
C GLN A 121 41.83 -41.81 10.37
N THR A 122 41.42 -41.98 9.11
CA THR A 122 41.55 -43.27 8.41
C THR A 122 43.00 -43.57 8.03
N LYS A 123 43.80 -42.54 7.72
CA LYS A 123 45.24 -42.67 7.41
C LYS A 123 46.12 -43.00 8.62
N GLU A 124 45.74 -42.56 9.81
CA GLU A 124 46.47 -42.87 11.06
C GLU A 124 46.22 -44.31 11.55
N LEU A 125 45.19 -44.99 11.01
CA LEU A 125 44.80 -46.36 11.38
C LEU A 125 45.30 -47.44 10.40
N GLN A 126 46.12 -47.07 9.40
CA GLN A 126 46.79 -48.00 8.47
C GLN A 126 48.31 -47.95 8.64
#